data_AF-A0A8C6VSC7-F1
#
_entry.id   AF-A0A8C6VSC7-F1
#
_cell.length_a   1.000
_cell.length_b   1.000
_cell.length_c   1.000
_cell.angle_alpha   90.00
_cell.angle_beta   90.00
_cell.angle_gamma   90.00
#
_symmetry.space_group_name_H-M   'P 1'
#
loop_
_entity.id
_entity.type
_entity.pdbx_description
1 polymer ?
#
loop_
_entity_poly.entity_id
_entity_poly.type
_entity_poly.pdbx_seq_one_letter_code
_entity_poly.pdbx_strand_id
1 'polypeptide(L)'
;MDATEFRKRGKEMVDYIADYIEKIEERQVYPDVEPGYLRALIPEFAPETPERFEDILKDVERIIMPGVTHWHSPYFFAYFPTANSFPALLGDMLSGGIGCIGFSWASSPACTELETVMLDWLGKMINLPPQFLAGKDGEGGGVIQGTASEATLVAMLAARTKAIRHIQLDNENLTQGEIIGRLVAYTSDQPISLAIPASLVSPAKLMSSPSIPSFKTFMKRLTSTSNELNEVLLKNINDARKIHLVPCHLRGKFVLRFAICARTVESSHIQFAWKNITTIASVLLKTQKQSTD
;
A
#
# COMPACT_ATOMS: atom_id res chain seq x y z
N MET A 1 -27.73 -19.05 -4.34
CA MET A 1 -27.76 -18.04 -5.41
C MET A 1 -27.53 -18.71 -6.75
N ASP A 2 -28.38 -18.42 -7.75
CA ASP A 2 -28.21 -18.86 -9.14
C ASP A 2 -27.79 -17.69 -10.05
N ALA A 3 -27.67 -17.91 -11.37
CA ALA A 3 -27.25 -16.87 -12.31
C ALA A 3 -28.24 -15.70 -12.42
N THR A 4 -29.54 -15.95 -12.25
CA THR A 4 -30.59 -14.91 -12.31
C THR A 4 -30.48 -14.00 -11.11
N GLU A 5 -30.34 -14.59 -9.92
CA GLU A 5 -30.12 -13.86 -8.68
C GLU A 5 -28.78 -13.12 -8.72
N PHE A 6 -27.70 -13.75 -9.20
CA PHE A 6 -26.40 -13.09 -9.37
C PHE A 6 -26.48 -11.85 -10.26
N ARG A 7 -27.20 -11.90 -11.39
CA ARG A 7 -27.39 -10.72 -12.26
C ARG A 7 -28.10 -9.58 -11.56
N LYS A 8 -29.02 -9.88 -10.65
CA LYS A 8 -29.70 -8.88 -9.82
C LYS A 8 -28.73 -8.30 -8.79
N ARG A 9 -28.10 -9.15 -7.98
CA ARG A 9 -27.24 -8.72 -6.86
C ARG A 9 -25.94 -8.06 -7.33
N GLY A 10 -25.39 -8.53 -8.44
CA GLY A 10 -24.22 -7.92 -9.07
C GLY A 10 -24.49 -6.47 -9.49
N LYS A 11 -25.68 -6.16 -10.03
CA LYS A 11 -26.07 -4.79 -10.37
C LYS A 11 -26.26 -3.93 -9.13
N GLU A 12 -26.95 -4.46 -8.10
CA GLU A 12 -27.10 -3.79 -6.80
C GLU A 12 -25.73 -3.46 -6.17
N MET A 13 -24.75 -4.35 -6.29
CA MET A 13 -23.38 -4.11 -5.82
C MET A 13 -22.63 -3.07 -6.66
N VAL A 14 -22.82 -3.06 -7.98
CA VAL A 14 -22.24 -2.02 -8.85
C VAL A 14 -22.75 -0.64 -8.46
N ASP A 15 -24.07 -0.51 -8.26
CA ASP A 15 -24.69 0.76 -7.82
C ASP A 15 -24.12 1.17 -6.45
N TYR A 16 -24.04 0.24 -5.50
CA TYR A 16 -23.47 0.50 -4.18
C TYR A 16 -22.01 0.99 -4.22
N ILE A 17 -21.15 0.34 -5.00
CA ILE A 17 -19.73 0.71 -5.12
C ILE A 17 -19.60 2.10 -5.76
N ALA A 18 -20.39 2.38 -6.80
CA ALA A 18 -20.40 3.67 -7.47
C ALA A 18 -20.84 4.78 -6.49
N ASP A 19 -21.97 4.58 -5.82
CA ASP A 19 -22.50 5.49 -4.78
C ASP A 19 -21.47 5.76 -3.68
N TYR A 20 -20.81 4.70 -3.18
CA TYR A 20 -19.78 4.82 -2.15
C TYR A 20 -18.60 5.67 -2.62
N ILE A 21 -18.08 5.43 -3.83
CA ILE A 21 -16.93 6.18 -4.37
C ILE A 21 -17.29 7.63 -4.68
N GLU A 22 -18.50 7.90 -5.20
CA GLU A 22 -18.96 9.25 -5.50
C GLU A 22 -19.19 10.09 -4.24
N LYS A 23 -19.74 9.48 -3.19
CA LYS A 23 -20.07 10.14 -1.91
C LYS A 23 -18.98 9.97 -0.85
N ILE A 24 -17.79 9.46 -1.22
CA ILE A 24 -16.73 9.16 -0.26
C ILE A 24 -16.23 10.40 0.50
N GLU A 25 -16.41 11.59 -0.08
CA GLU A 25 -16.07 12.87 0.57
C GLU A 25 -16.93 13.14 1.81
N GLU A 26 -18.16 12.61 1.87
CA GLU A 26 -19.08 12.77 2.99
C GLU A 26 -18.72 11.84 4.17
N ARG A 27 -17.85 10.86 3.96
CA ARG A 27 -17.46 9.87 4.97
C ARG A 27 -16.31 10.39 5.84
N GLN A 28 -16.39 10.12 7.15
CA GLN A 28 -15.29 10.41 8.08
C GLN A 28 -14.06 9.55 7.76
N VAL A 29 -12.96 10.17 7.34
CA VAL A 29 -11.78 9.49 6.80
C VAL A 29 -11.22 8.37 7.70
N TYR A 30 -11.08 8.65 9.00
CA TYR A 30 -10.48 7.73 9.97
C TYR A 30 -11.55 7.29 10.99
N PRO A 31 -11.66 5.99 11.30
CA PRO A 31 -12.75 5.47 12.11
C PRO A 31 -12.65 5.89 13.59
N ASP A 32 -13.78 5.83 14.30
CA ASP A 32 -13.91 6.11 15.75
C ASP A 32 -14.14 4.84 16.58
N VAL A 33 -13.64 3.71 16.08
CA VAL A 33 -13.81 2.40 16.71
C VAL A 33 -12.52 1.97 17.39
N GLU A 34 -12.66 1.24 18.49
CA GLU A 34 -11.53 0.66 19.21
C GLU A 34 -11.17 -0.73 18.69
N PRO A 35 -9.90 -1.16 18.81
CA PRO A 35 -9.48 -2.52 18.47
C PRO A 35 -10.37 -3.57 19.17
N GLY A 36 -10.96 -4.47 18.38
CA GLY A 36 -11.86 -5.52 18.86
C GLY A 36 -13.36 -5.21 18.73
N TYR A 37 -13.76 -4.00 18.30
CA TYR A 37 -15.18 -3.60 18.18
C TYR A 37 -16.02 -4.61 17.36
N LEU A 38 -15.46 -5.15 16.28
CA LEU A 38 -16.19 -5.95 15.29
C LEU A 38 -16.70 -7.28 15.85
N ARG A 39 -15.90 -7.95 16.69
CA ARG A 39 -16.22 -9.31 17.18
C ARG A 39 -17.52 -9.35 17.98
N ALA A 40 -17.85 -8.27 18.68
CA ALA A 40 -19.07 -8.16 19.47
C ALA A 40 -20.33 -7.87 18.62
N LEU A 41 -20.17 -7.51 17.34
CA LEU A 41 -21.25 -7.10 16.45
C LEU A 41 -21.72 -8.20 15.50
N ILE A 42 -21.00 -9.31 15.41
CA ILE A 42 -21.30 -10.45 14.55
C ILE A 42 -21.55 -11.73 15.37
N PRO A 43 -22.31 -12.71 14.85
CA PRO A 43 -22.49 -14.00 15.51
C PRO A 43 -21.15 -14.73 15.76
N GLU A 44 -21.10 -15.52 16.84
CA GLU A 44 -19.91 -16.31 17.19
C GLU A 44 -19.65 -17.45 16.20
N PHE A 45 -20.71 -17.97 15.56
CA PHE A 45 -20.65 -19.08 14.63
C PHE A 45 -21.21 -18.69 13.27
N ALA A 46 -20.70 -19.32 12.21
CA ALA A 46 -21.24 -19.17 10.87
C ALA A 46 -22.69 -19.69 10.82
N PRO A 47 -23.57 -19.08 10.01
CA PRO A 47 -24.96 -19.52 9.90
C PRO A 47 -25.04 -20.91 9.23
N GLU A 48 -25.85 -21.80 9.78
CA GLU A 48 -26.11 -23.13 9.19
C GLU A 48 -26.99 -23.05 7.93
N THR A 49 -27.81 -22.00 7.84
CA THR A 49 -28.71 -21.76 6.72
C THR A 49 -28.32 -20.49 5.97
N PRO A 50 -28.53 -20.43 4.63
CA PRO A 50 -28.20 -19.24 3.86
C PRO A 50 -28.91 -17.99 4.36
N GLU A 51 -28.15 -16.91 4.51
CA GLU A 51 -28.69 -15.58 4.80
C GLU A 51 -29.10 -14.85 3.53
N ARG A 52 -29.94 -13.83 3.70
CA ARG A 52 -30.37 -12.99 2.59
C ARG A 52 -29.30 -11.98 2.24
N PHE A 53 -29.06 -11.78 0.95
CA PHE A 53 -28.10 -10.78 0.47
C PHE A 53 -28.41 -9.36 0.97
N GLU A 54 -29.69 -9.00 1.10
CA GLU A 54 -30.04 -7.66 1.61
C GLU A 54 -29.62 -7.43 3.05
N ASP A 55 -29.60 -8.48 3.87
CA ASP A 55 -29.21 -8.36 5.28
C ASP A 55 -27.67 -8.28 5.39
N ILE A 56 -26.95 -9.03 4.55
CA ILE A 56 -25.49 -8.90 4.41
C ILE A 56 -25.10 -7.47 3.98
N LEU A 57 -25.77 -6.91 2.97
CA LEU A 57 -25.45 -5.56 2.49
C LEU A 57 -25.77 -4.47 3.52
N LYS A 58 -26.83 -4.64 4.33
CA LYS A 58 -27.09 -3.75 5.48
C LYS A 58 -25.98 -3.84 6.52
N ASP A 59 -25.46 -5.03 6.78
CA ASP A 59 -24.37 -5.24 7.72
C ASP A 59 -23.03 -4.65 7.23
N VAL A 60 -22.81 -4.57 5.92
CA VAL A 60 -21.68 -3.80 5.36
C VAL A 60 -21.73 -2.35 5.83
N GLU A 61 -22.88 -1.66 5.69
CA GLU A 61 -23.01 -0.27 6.14
C GLU A 61 -23.04 -0.12 7.66
N ARG A 62 -23.74 -1.02 8.35
CA ARG A 62 -23.97 -0.91 9.80
C ARG A 62 -22.77 -1.33 10.63
N ILE A 63 -22.05 -2.38 10.20
CA ILE A 63 -21.01 -3.02 10.99
C ILE A 63 -19.62 -2.74 10.40
N ILE A 64 -19.45 -2.86 9.08
CA ILE A 64 -18.12 -2.79 8.46
C ILE A 64 -17.69 -1.34 8.26
N MET A 65 -18.50 -0.52 7.59
CA MET A 65 -18.14 0.86 7.24
C MET A 65 -17.70 1.74 8.43
N PRO A 66 -18.26 1.64 9.65
CA PRO A 66 -17.79 2.40 10.80
C PRO A 66 -16.32 2.16 11.18
N GLY A 67 -15.76 0.99 10.84
CA GLY A 67 -14.36 0.67 11.08
C GLY A 67 -13.47 0.74 9.83
N VAL A 68 -13.99 1.22 8.70
CA VAL A 68 -13.21 1.41 7.48
C VAL A 68 -12.47 2.76 7.55
N THR A 69 -11.16 2.73 7.33
CA THR A 69 -10.41 3.93 6.96
C THR A 69 -10.62 4.18 5.47
N HIS A 70 -11.17 5.34 5.09
CA HIS A 70 -11.52 5.63 3.69
C HIS A 70 -10.31 6.17 2.91
N TRP A 71 -9.45 5.26 2.44
CA TRP A 71 -8.21 5.56 1.70
C TRP A 71 -8.40 6.41 0.44
N HIS A 72 -9.57 6.33 -0.20
CA HIS A 72 -9.89 7.07 -1.42
C HIS A 72 -10.63 8.38 -1.16
N SER A 73 -10.85 8.75 0.11
CA SER A 73 -11.35 10.08 0.46
C SER A 73 -10.33 11.14 0.03
N PRO A 74 -10.77 12.29 -0.53
CA PRO A 74 -9.88 13.40 -0.84
C PRO A 74 -9.22 14.02 0.40
N TYR A 75 -9.66 13.66 1.61
CA TYR A 75 -9.11 14.13 2.88
C TYR A 75 -8.15 13.13 3.55
N PHE A 76 -7.85 11.99 2.90
CA PHE A 76 -6.81 11.05 3.34
C PHE A 76 -5.45 11.48 2.79
N PHE A 77 -4.54 11.93 3.66
CA PHE A 77 -3.22 12.46 3.27
C PHE A 77 -2.04 11.71 3.91
N ALA A 78 -2.24 10.46 4.30
CA ALA A 78 -1.31 9.71 5.12
C ALA A 78 -0.16 9.06 4.32
N TYR A 79 -0.29 7.78 3.96
CA TYR A 79 0.79 6.94 3.44
C TYR A 79 1.13 7.28 1.97
N PHE A 80 1.07 6.29 1.08
CA PHE A 80 1.06 6.46 -0.36
C PHE A 80 -0.32 6.07 -0.90
N PRO A 81 -0.73 6.61 -2.07
CA PRO A 81 -1.97 6.20 -2.70
C PRO A 81 -2.01 4.68 -2.90
N THR A 82 -3.17 4.09 -2.66
CA THR A 82 -3.51 2.76 -3.16
C THR A 82 -4.35 2.92 -4.43
N ALA A 83 -4.05 2.14 -5.47
CA ALA A 83 -4.70 2.29 -6.76
C ALA A 83 -6.15 1.79 -6.71
N ASN A 84 -7.08 2.59 -7.19
CA ASN A 84 -8.47 2.19 -7.37
C ASN A 84 -9.06 2.90 -8.60
N SER A 85 -9.67 2.13 -9.49
CA SER A 85 -10.30 2.65 -10.70
C SER A 85 -11.42 1.71 -11.15
N PHE A 86 -12.48 2.26 -11.74
CA PHE A 86 -13.58 1.45 -12.28
C PHE A 86 -13.12 0.42 -13.32
N PRO A 87 -12.17 0.71 -14.24
CA PRO A 87 -11.64 -0.31 -15.15
C PRO A 87 -10.97 -1.49 -14.43
N ALA A 88 -10.20 -1.22 -13.36
CA ALA A 88 -9.57 -2.28 -12.57
C ALA A 88 -10.62 -3.15 -11.85
N LEU A 89 -11.67 -2.53 -11.29
CA LEU A 89 -12.78 -3.27 -10.65
C LEU A 89 -13.51 -4.18 -11.64
N LEU A 90 -13.74 -3.72 -12.88
CA LEU A 90 -14.31 -4.55 -13.94
C LEU A 90 -13.36 -5.68 -14.35
N GLY A 91 -12.05 -5.41 -14.40
CA GLY A 91 -11.01 -6.41 -14.63
C GLY A 91 -11.02 -7.50 -13.56
N ASP A 92 -11.08 -7.13 -12.28
CA ASP A 92 -11.14 -8.08 -11.17
C ASP A 92 -12.44 -8.91 -11.19
N MET A 93 -13.57 -8.29 -11.51
CA MET A 93 -14.85 -8.99 -11.66
C MET A 93 -14.78 -10.04 -12.79
N LEU A 94 -14.18 -9.69 -13.94
CA LEU A 94 -13.99 -10.63 -15.04
C LEU A 94 -12.99 -11.74 -14.68
N SER A 95 -11.88 -11.38 -14.03
CA SER A 95 -10.87 -12.33 -13.56
C SER A 95 -11.48 -13.36 -12.61
N GLY A 96 -12.26 -12.93 -11.62
CA GLY A 96 -13.00 -13.81 -10.71
C GLY A 96 -14.06 -14.66 -11.41
N GLY A 97 -14.71 -14.15 -12.47
CA GLY A 97 -15.65 -14.91 -13.28
C GLY A 97 -15.01 -16.00 -14.14
N ILE A 98 -13.80 -15.76 -14.68
CA ILE A 98 -13.02 -16.78 -15.39
C ILE A 98 -12.48 -17.82 -14.41
N GLY A 99 -11.99 -17.38 -13.24
CA GLY A 99 -11.59 -18.25 -12.13
C GLY A 99 -10.44 -19.22 -12.47
N CYS A 100 -9.58 -18.88 -13.43
CA CYS A 100 -8.47 -19.76 -13.81
C CYS A 100 -7.26 -19.62 -12.88
N ILE A 101 -6.47 -20.68 -12.74
CA ILE A 101 -5.22 -20.68 -11.97
C ILE A 101 -4.06 -20.90 -12.95
N GLY A 102 -3.25 -19.86 -13.18
CA GLY A 102 -2.15 -19.85 -14.15
C GLY A 102 -0.82 -20.44 -13.65
N PHE A 103 -0.82 -21.60 -12.97
CA PHE A 103 0.42 -22.20 -12.46
C PHE A 103 1.29 -22.85 -13.56
N SER A 104 0.72 -23.08 -14.74
CA SER A 104 1.44 -23.55 -15.93
C SER A 104 0.79 -22.97 -17.18
N TRP A 105 1.53 -22.92 -18.30
CA TRP A 105 0.94 -22.44 -19.55
C TRP A 105 -0.30 -23.25 -19.96
N ALA A 106 -0.27 -24.58 -19.76
CA ALA A 106 -1.39 -25.46 -20.09
C ALA A 106 -2.64 -25.23 -19.20
N SER A 107 -2.50 -24.62 -18.02
CA SER A 107 -3.65 -24.36 -17.14
C SER A 107 -4.44 -23.12 -17.54
N SER A 108 -3.82 -22.15 -18.22
CA SER A 108 -4.49 -21.04 -18.90
C SER A 108 -3.49 -20.26 -19.77
N PRO A 109 -3.38 -20.53 -21.08
CA PRO A 109 -2.42 -19.85 -21.95
C PRO A 109 -2.57 -18.33 -21.95
N ALA A 110 -3.81 -17.85 -22.01
CA ALA A 110 -4.12 -16.42 -21.99
C ALA A 110 -3.68 -15.74 -20.69
N CYS A 111 -3.72 -16.44 -19.54
CA CYS A 111 -3.26 -15.89 -18.27
C CYS A 111 -1.76 -15.57 -18.31
N THR A 112 -0.96 -16.45 -18.93
CA THR A 112 0.49 -16.24 -19.05
C THR A 112 0.84 -15.24 -20.15
N GLU A 113 0.26 -15.40 -21.34
CA GLU A 113 0.63 -14.58 -22.50
C GLU A 113 0.20 -13.12 -22.35
N LEU A 114 -1.00 -12.87 -21.78
CA LEU A 114 -1.48 -11.51 -21.57
C LEU A 114 -0.59 -10.74 -20.59
N GLU A 115 -0.12 -11.39 -19.52
CA GLU A 115 0.78 -10.77 -18.55
C GLU A 115 2.07 -10.27 -19.22
N THR A 116 2.70 -11.11 -20.04
CA THR A 116 3.93 -10.74 -20.75
C THR A 116 3.70 -9.53 -21.67
N VAL A 117 2.60 -9.52 -22.43
CA VAL A 117 2.28 -8.40 -23.33
C VAL A 117 2.01 -7.11 -22.56
N MET A 118 1.26 -7.18 -21.46
CA MET A 118 0.95 -6.01 -20.62
C MET A 118 2.19 -5.42 -19.97
N LEU A 119 3.14 -6.25 -19.54
CA LEU A 119 4.38 -5.77 -18.95
C LEU A 119 5.35 -5.20 -19.98
N ASP A 120 5.35 -5.73 -21.21
CA ASP A 120 6.04 -5.09 -22.33
C ASP A 120 5.44 -3.71 -22.64
N TRP A 121 4.11 -3.57 -22.59
CA TRP A 121 3.45 -2.27 -22.74
C TRP A 121 3.84 -1.31 -21.63
N LEU A 122 3.80 -1.74 -20.37
CA LEU A 122 4.21 -0.93 -19.23
C LEU A 122 5.68 -0.50 -19.35
N GLY A 123 6.57 -1.44 -19.66
CA GLY A 123 8.00 -1.18 -19.85
C GLY A 123 8.25 -0.13 -20.94
N LYS A 124 7.52 -0.19 -22.05
CA LYS A 124 7.56 0.83 -23.11
C LYS A 124 7.01 2.18 -22.63
N MET A 125 5.91 2.21 -21.87
CA MET A 125 5.32 3.45 -21.35
C MET A 125 6.27 4.22 -20.43
N ILE A 126 7.08 3.51 -19.63
CA ILE A 126 8.08 4.13 -18.74
C ILE A 126 9.50 4.16 -19.35
N ASN A 127 9.61 3.85 -20.64
CA ASN A 127 10.86 3.89 -21.41
C ASN A 127 12.00 3.05 -20.80
N LEU A 128 11.70 1.82 -20.37
CA LEU A 128 12.72 0.88 -19.92
C LEU A 128 13.65 0.47 -21.08
N PRO A 129 14.94 0.21 -20.79
CA PRO A 129 15.85 -0.37 -21.77
C PRO A 129 15.29 -1.69 -22.37
N PRO A 130 15.59 -1.99 -23.66
CA PRO A 130 15.05 -3.17 -24.34
C PRO A 130 15.35 -4.51 -23.64
N GLN A 131 16.41 -4.58 -22.82
CA GLN A 131 16.79 -5.78 -22.07
C GLN A 131 15.76 -6.18 -21.01
N PHE A 132 14.84 -5.29 -20.63
CA PHE A 132 13.74 -5.59 -19.71
C PHE A 132 12.45 -6.05 -20.39
N LEU A 133 12.39 -5.95 -21.73
CA LEU A 133 11.23 -6.37 -22.51
C LEU A 133 11.40 -7.83 -22.93
N ALA A 134 10.33 -8.60 -22.88
CA ALA A 134 10.33 -9.99 -23.34
C ALA A 134 10.50 -10.05 -24.86
N GLY A 135 9.71 -9.25 -25.59
CA GLY A 135 9.76 -9.23 -27.05
C GLY A 135 9.51 -10.62 -27.65
N LYS A 136 10.23 -10.95 -28.73
CA LYS A 136 10.16 -12.28 -29.37
C LYS A 136 11.31 -13.19 -28.95
N ASP A 137 12.51 -12.63 -28.83
CA ASP A 137 13.77 -13.36 -28.61
C ASP A 137 14.57 -12.81 -27.41
N GLY A 138 13.93 -12.02 -26.54
CA GLY A 138 14.59 -11.43 -25.38
C GLY A 138 14.80 -12.44 -24.25
N GLU A 139 15.96 -12.39 -23.59
CA GLU A 139 16.24 -13.17 -22.36
C GLU A 139 15.65 -12.52 -21.10
N GLY A 140 15.20 -11.26 -21.21
CA GLY A 140 14.55 -10.51 -20.14
C GLY A 140 13.02 -10.65 -20.16
N GLY A 141 12.36 -9.86 -19.32
CA GLY A 141 10.91 -9.81 -19.24
C GLY A 141 10.40 -9.30 -17.90
N GLY A 142 9.10 -9.07 -17.82
CA GLY A 142 8.40 -8.71 -16.60
C GLY A 142 7.57 -9.86 -16.04
N VAL A 143 7.27 -9.80 -14.74
CA VAL A 143 6.27 -10.63 -14.05
C VAL A 143 5.47 -9.77 -13.08
N ILE A 144 4.16 -10.04 -12.91
CA ILE A 144 3.33 -9.39 -11.89
C ILE A 144 3.56 -10.10 -10.55
N GLN A 145 4.02 -9.35 -9.56
CA GLN A 145 4.18 -9.83 -8.18
C GLN A 145 3.04 -9.30 -7.31
N GLY A 146 2.72 -9.98 -6.20
CA GLY A 146 1.66 -9.54 -5.31
C GLY A 146 1.99 -8.23 -4.60
N THR A 147 3.25 -8.06 -4.21
CA THR A 147 3.74 -6.84 -3.56
C THR A 147 5.18 -6.48 -3.93
N ALA A 148 5.57 -5.22 -3.72
CA ALA A 148 6.97 -4.80 -3.83
C ALA A 148 7.90 -5.54 -2.84
N SER A 149 7.35 -6.00 -1.71
CA SER A 149 8.07 -6.79 -0.70
C SER A 149 8.45 -8.16 -1.23
N GLU A 150 7.50 -8.85 -1.86
CA GLU A 150 7.72 -10.13 -2.54
C GLU A 150 8.72 -9.97 -3.68
N ALA A 151 8.57 -8.95 -4.54
CA ALA A 151 9.51 -8.68 -5.62
C ALA A 151 10.94 -8.48 -5.11
N THR A 152 11.11 -7.75 -4.00
CA THR A 152 12.43 -7.56 -3.36
C THR A 152 13.00 -8.87 -2.83
N LEU A 153 12.18 -9.70 -2.18
CA LEU A 153 12.59 -11.02 -1.69
C LEU A 153 13.01 -11.94 -2.84
N VAL A 154 12.21 -12.02 -3.92
CA VAL A 154 12.53 -12.81 -5.12
C VAL A 154 13.87 -12.39 -5.71
N ALA A 155 14.09 -11.07 -5.87
CA ALA A 155 15.36 -10.54 -6.36
C ALA A 155 16.54 -10.91 -5.45
N MET A 156 16.37 -10.81 -4.12
CA MET A 156 17.41 -11.20 -3.15
C MET A 156 17.72 -12.70 -3.19
N LEU A 157 16.71 -13.56 -3.30
CA LEU A 157 16.90 -15.01 -3.40
C LEU A 157 17.61 -15.41 -4.70
N ALA A 158 17.24 -14.79 -5.82
CA ALA A 158 17.91 -14.98 -7.11
C ALA A 158 19.38 -14.52 -7.04
N ALA A 159 19.64 -13.32 -6.49
CA ALA A 159 20.99 -12.78 -6.32
C ALA A 159 21.85 -13.67 -5.40
N ARG A 160 21.31 -14.11 -4.26
CA ARG A 160 21.99 -15.04 -3.34
C ARG A 160 22.39 -16.32 -4.05
N THR A 161 21.44 -16.96 -4.74
CA THR A 161 21.68 -18.24 -5.44
C THR A 161 22.74 -18.07 -6.54
N LYS A 162 22.69 -16.95 -7.27
CA LYS A 162 23.69 -16.62 -8.29
C LYS A 162 25.09 -16.41 -7.68
N ALA A 163 25.19 -15.63 -6.60
CA ALA A 163 26.46 -15.37 -5.93
C ALA A 163 27.11 -16.64 -5.37
N ILE A 164 26.29 -17.49 -4.75
CA ILE A 164 26.71 -18.80 -4.26
C ILE A 164 27.28 -19.66 -5.39
N ARG A 165 26.53 -19.83 -6.50
CA ARG A 165 26.99 -20.63 -7.63
C ARG A 165 28.32 -20.10 -8.18
N HIS A 166 28.44 -18.78 -8.28
CA HIS A 166 29.68 -18.15 -8.75
C HIS A 166 30.87 -18.44 -7.83
N ILE A 167 30.72 -18.29 -6.51
CA ILE A 167 31.80 -18.55 -5.55
C ILE A 167 32.18 -20.04 -5.52
N GLN A 168 31.22 -20.95 -5.68
CA GLN A 168 31.49 -22.38 -5.73
C GLN A 168 32.23 -22.81 -7.00
N LEU A 169 32.04 -22.11 -8.12
CA LEU A 169 32.84 -22.34 -9.34
C LEU A 169 34.31 -21.98 -9.10
N ASP A 170 34.59 -20.95 -8.28
CA ASP A 170 35.95 -20.53 -7.96
C ASP A 170 36.58 -21.37 -6.82
N ASN A 171 35.76 -21.91 -5.92
CA ASN A 171 36.19 -22.70 -4.76
C ASN A 171 35.18 -23.81 -4.43
N GLU A 172 35.36 -24.99 -5.02
CA GLU A 172 34.45 -26.14 -4.85
C GLU A 172 34.37 -26.67 -3.41
N ASN A 173 35.40 -26.41 -2.60
CA ASN A 173 35.48 -26.86 -1.21
C ASN A 173 34.61 -26.04 -0.23
N LEU A 174 34.09 -24.89 -0.64
CA LEU A 174 33.25 -24.05 0.22
C LEU A 174 31.81 -24.55 0.25
N THR A 175 31.30 -24.79 1.45
CA THR A 175 29.89 -25.15 1.64
C THR A 175 28.98 -23.95 1.43
N GLN A 176 27.73 -24.22 1.05
CA GLN A 176 26.67 -23.21 0.93
C GLN A 176 26.54 -22.36 2.20
N GLY A 177 26.58 -22.98 3.38
CA GLY A 177 26.44 -22.30 4.67
C GLY A 177 27.57 -21.32 4.95
N GLU A 178 28.82 -21.70 4.64
CA GLU A 178 29.97 -20.81 4.81
C GLU A 178 29.92 -19.60 3.88
N ILE A 179 29.45 -19.79 2.64
CA ILE A 179 29.28 -18.71 1.67
C ILE A 179 28.19 -17.76 2.15
N ILE A 180 27.01 -18.29 2.50
CA ILE A 180 25.87 -17.52 3.02
C ILE A 180 26.29 -16.69 4.23
N GLY A 181 27.03 -17.27 5.18
CA GLY A 181 27.53 -16.57 6.36
C GLY A 181 28.45 -15.38 6.07
N ARG A 182 28.98 -15.27 4.85
CA ARG A 182 29.83 -14.17 4.38
C ARG A 182 29.11 -13.18 3.47
N LEU A 183 27.88 -13.46 3.05
CA LEU A 183 27.14 -12.57 2.15
C LEU A 183 26.66 -11.31 2.87
N VAL A 184 26.82 -10.17 2.19
CA VAL A 184 26.38 -8.85 2.66
C VAL A 184 25.53 -8.20 1.57
N ALA A 185 24.38 -7.67 1.96
CA ALA A 185 23.49 -6.88 1.11
C ALA A 185 23.49 -5.41 1.57
N TYR A 186 23.36 -4.48 0.63
CA TYR A 186 23.38 -3.05 0.90
C TYR A 186 22.03 -2.40 0.59
N THR A 187 21.65 -1.42 1.39
CA THR A 187 20.48 -0.55 1.14
C THR A 187 20.74 0.87 1.63
N SER A 188 19.86 1.82 1.28
CA SER A 188 19.92 3.20 1.78
C SER A 188 19.75 3.25 3.31
N ASP A 189 20.12 4.36 3.94
CA ASP A 189 19.83 4.67 5.34
C ASP A 189 18.35 5.07 5.57
N GLN A 190 17.57 5.20 4.49
CA GLN A 190 16.12 5.37 4.51
C GLN A 190 15.43 4.26 3.70
N PRO A 191 15.65 2.96 4.01
CA PRO A 191 14.98 1.91 3.29
C PRO A 191 13.49 1.92 3.67
N ILE A 192 12.61 1.60 2.71
CA ILE A 192 11.28 1.14 3.10
C ILE A 192 11.50 -0.12 3.94
N SER A 193 10.75 -0.29 5.03
CA SER A 193 10.91 -1.39 6.00
C SER A 193 10.93 -2.79 5.37
N LEU A 194 10.50 -2.93 4.12
CA LEU A 194 10.52 -4.13 3.28
C LEU A 194 11.89 -4.79 3.11
N ALA A 195 13.00 -4.03 3.21
CA ALA A 195 14.35 -4.60 3.08
C ALA A 195 14.72 -5.52 4.25
N ILE A 196 14.13 -5.31 5.43
CA ILE A 196 14.48 -6.03 6.66
C ILE A 196 13.90 -7.46 6.65
N PRO A 197 12.60 -7.70 6.38
CA PRO A 197 12.06 -9.06 6.24
C PRO A 197 12.79 -9.90 5.18
N ALA A 198 13.16 -9.30 4.05
CA ALA A 198 13.85 -10.02 2.99
C ALA A 198 15.27 -10.49 3.42
N SER A 199 15.98 -9.70 4.23
CA SER A 199 17.27 -10.08 4.82
C SER A 199 17.18 -11.11 5.96
N LEU A 200 16.03 -11.18 6.65
CA LEU A 200 15.78 -12.19 7.69
C LEU A 200 15.46 -13.56 7.08
N VAL A 201 14.73 -13.57 5.96
CA VAL A 201 14.36 -14.80 5.23
C VAL A 201 15.47 -15.27 4.29
N SER A 202 16.25 -14.34 3.73
CA SER A 202 17.48 -14.65 3.00
C SER A 202 18.68 -14.23 3.85
N PRO A 203 19.29 -15.15 4.64
CA PRO A 203 20.38 -14.83 5.55
C PRO A 203 21.57 -14.20 4.81
N ALA A 204 21.58 -12.89 4.78
CA ALA A 204 22.65 -12.02 4.30
C ALA A 204 22.64 -10.80 5.21
N LYS A 205 23.82 -10.39 5.69
CA LYS A 205 23.92 -9.26 6.60
C LYS A 205 23.52 -7.99 5.85
N LEU A 206 22.48 -7.29 6.31
CA LEU A 206 22.05 -6.03 5.70
C LEU A 206 22.85 -4.86 6.28
N MET A 207 23.43 -4.03 5.41
CA MET A 207 24.15 -2.81 5.80
C MET A 207 23.51 -1.57 5.15
N SER A 208 23.29 -0.53 5.94
CA SER A 208 22.82 0.77 5.46
C SER A 208 23.99 1.65 5.03
N SER A 209 23.91 2.26 3.84
CA SER A 209 24.90 3.24 3.36
C SER A 209 24.31 4.64 3.18
N PRO A 210 24.90 5.70 3.78
CA PRO A 210 24.47 7.09 3.59
C PRO A 210 24.66 7.63 2.16
N SER A 211 25.42 6.93 1.31
CA SER A 211 25.73 7.35 -0.06
C SER A 211 24.68 6.96 -1.10
N ILE A 212 23.66 6.16 -0.73
CA ILE A 212 22.59 5.75 -1.65
C ILE A 212 21.45 6.79 -1.58
N PRO A 213 21.15 7.51 -2.68
CA PRO A 213 20.17 8.60 -2.68
C PRO A 213 18.76 8.13 -2.28
N SER A 214 18.09 8.87 -1.39
CA SER A 214 16.68 8.65 -1.04
C SER A 214 15.77 9.65 -1.77
N PHE A 215 14.64 9.18 -2.31
CA PHE A 215 13.61 10.04 -2.90
C PHE A 215 12.92 10.90 -1.82
N LYS A 216 12.87 12.22 -2.02
CA LYS A 216 12.22 13.16 -1.09
C LYS A 216 10.75 13.33 -1.45
N THR A 217 9.85 12.88 -0.58
CA THR A 217 8.43 13.28 -0.61
C THR A 217 8.28 14.68 0.01
N PHE A 218 7.23 15.43 -0.36
CA PHE A 218 6.95 16.75 0.20
C PHE A 218 6.74 16.63 1.73
N MET A 219 7.74 17.04 2.49
CA MET A 219 7.80 16.92 3.95
C MET A 219 7.80 18.31 4.55
N LYS A 220 6.80 18.64 5.38
CA LYS A 220 6.70 19.95 6.02
C LYS A 220 6.88 19.79 7.53
N ARG A 221 8.01 20.30 8.02
CA ARG A 221 8.27 20.50 9.45
C ARG A 221 7.94 21.95 9.78
N LEU A 222 7.32 22.22 10.93
CA LEU A 222 7.41 23.54 11.54
C LEU A 222 8.89 23.75 11.89
N THR A 223 9.56 24.63 11.15
CA THR A 223 11.03 24.66 11.06
C THR A 223 11.75 25.03 12.37
N SER A 224 11.02 25.38 13.43
CA SER A 224 11.54 25.85 14.72
C SER A 224 10.97 25.15 15.97
N THR A 225 10.21 24.05 15.85
CA THR A 225 9.52 23.40 17.00
C THR A 225 10.16 22.08 17.44
N SER A 226 9.94 21.70 18.71
CA SER A 226 10.35 20.43 19.28
C SER A 226 9.55 19.25 18.70
N ASN A 227 10.03 18.02 18.87
CA ASN A 227 9.32 16.83 18.35
C ASN A 227 7.96 16.67 19.03
N GLU A 228 7.88 16.94 20.33
CA GLU A 228 6.68 16.82 21.15
C GLU A 228 5.56 17.74 20.63
N LEU A 229 5.89 18.97 20.20
CA LEU A 229 4.90 19.87 19.61
C LEU A 229 4.34 19.34 18.29
N ASN A 230 5.18 18.71 17.47
CA ASN A 230 4.72 18.13 16.22
C ASN A 230 3.88 16.86 16.45
N GLU A 231 4.20 16.08 17.50
CA GLU A 231 3.38 14.96 17.94
C GLU A 231 2.01 15.41 18.41
N VAL A 232 1.94 16.43 19.26
CA VAL A 232 0.66 17.00 19.72
C VAL A 232 -0.11 17.62 18.56
N LEU A 233 0.56 18.31 17.64
CA LEU A 233 -0.08 18.84 16.44
C LEU A 233 -0.71 17.73 15.59
N LEU A 234 0.04 16.65 15.33
CA LEU A 234 -0.46 15.52 14.55
C LEU A 234 -1.65 14.85 15.26
N LYS A 235 -1.54 14.64 16.57
CA LYS A 235 -2.62 14.09 17.38
C LYS A 235 -3.87 14.96 17.27
N ASN A 236 -3.75 16.26 17.47
CA ASN A 236 -4.88 17.19 17.37
C ASN A 236 -5.49 17.25 15.96
N ILE A 237 -4.69 17.12 14.90
CA ILE A 237 -5.18 17.05 13.52
C ILE A 237 -6.02 15.79 13.31
N ASN A 238 -5.51 14.63 13.74
CA ASN A 238 -6.19 13.36 13.57
C ASN A 238 -7.44 13.25 14.47
N ASP A 239 -7.37 13.77 15.70
CA ASP A 239 -8.50 13.85 16.64
C ASP A 239 -9.62 14.77 16.12
N ALA A 240 -9.28 15.81 15.35
CA ALA A 240 -10.26 16.68 14.70
C ALA A 240 -11.01 15.98 13.55
N ARG A 241 -10.50 14.85 13.04
CA ARG A 241 -11.16 13.94 12.06
C ARG A 241 -11.55 14.58 10.72
N LYS A 242 -11.03 15.76 10.42
CA LYS A 242 -11.26 16.47 9.15
C LYS A 242 -10.33 16.02 8.03
N ILE A 243 -9.12 15.62 8.40
CA ILE A 243 -8.10 15.07 7.51
C ILE A 243 -7.34 14.00 8.28
N HIS A 244 -6.69 13.08 7.58
CA HIS A 244 -5.84 12.07 8.21
C HIS A 244 -4.39 12.18 7.73
N LEU A 245 -3.45 12.24 8.66
CA LEU A 245 -2.01 12.32 8.42
C LEU A 245 -1.27 11.25 9.24
N VAL A 246 -0.06 10.91 8.78
CA VAL A 246 0.86 10.02 9.51
C VAL A 246 2.20 10.71 9.73
N PRO A 247 2.97 10.29 10.75
CA PRO A 247 4.28 10.85 11.00
C PRO A 247 5.37 10.14 10.19
N CYS A 248 6.52 10.78 10.09
CA CYS A 248 7.80 10.13 9.81
C CYS A 248 8.92 10.73 10.66
N HIS A 249 9.97 9.94 10.89
CA HIS A 249 11.19 10.41 11.53
C HIS A 249 12.28 10.59 10.48
N LEU A 250 12.75 11.82 10.31
CA LEU A 250 13.87 12.12 9.42
C LEU A 250 15.05 12.64 10.24
N ARG A 251 16.10 11.83 10.37
CA ARG A 251 17.31 12.17 11.15
C ARG A 251 16.99 12.63 12.57
N GLY A 252 16.16 11.87 13.28
CA GLY A 252 15.73 12.16 14.66
C GLY A 252 14.68 13.27 14.80
N LYS A 253 14.19 13.85 13.70
CA LYS A 253 13.16 14.89 13.71
C LYS A 253 11.80 14.29 13.36
N PHE A 254 10.80 14.56 14.21
CA PHE A 254 9.41 14.21 13.95
C PHE A 254 8.81 15.17 12.93
N VAL A 255 8.29 14.63 11.83
CA VAL A 255 7.73 15.37 10.70
C VAL A 255 6.36 14.83 10.35
N LEU A 256 5.41 15.73 10.05
CA LEU A 256 4.10 15.35 9.53
C LEU A 256 4.23 15.09 8.02
N ARG A 257 3.76 13.93 7.58
CA ARG A 257 3.73 13.57 6.16
C ARG A 257 2.39 13.98 5.56
N PHE A 258 2.46 14.67 4.43
CA PHE A 258 1.30 15.07 3.65
C PHE A 258 1.46 14.50 2.24
N ALA A 259 0.66 13.50 1.90
CA ALA A 259 0.71 12.82 0.60
C ALA A 259 -0.66 12.87 -0.08
N ILE A 260 -0.71 13.20 -1.36
CA ILE A 260 -1.97 13.13 -2.12
C ILE A 260 -2.25 11.65 -2.42
N CYS A 261 -3.31 11.10 -1.82
CA CYS A 261 -3.58 9.66 -1.87
C CYS A 261 -4.83 9.27 -2.69
N ALA A 262 -5.64 10.23 -3.12
CA ALA A 262 -6.85 9.99 -3.90
C ALA A 262 -6.84 10.76 -5.22
N ARG A 263 -7.39 10.13 -6.28
CA ARG A 263 -7.46 10.71 -7.63
C ARG A 263 -8.46 11.87 -7.76
N THR A 264 -9.40 11.97 -6.82
CA THR A 264 -10.44 13.00 -6.73
C THR A 264 -9.98 14.25 -5.98
N VAL A 265 -8.71 14.28 -5.54
CA VAL A 265 -8.17 15.45 -4.85
C VAL A 265 -8.08 16.64 -5.81
N GLU A 266 -8.54 17.79 -5.34
CA GLU A 266 -8.59 19.05 -6.06
C GLU A 266 -7.89 20.13 -5.22
N SER A 267 -7.64 21.30 -5.82
CA SER A 267 -7.01 22.42 -5.11
C SER A 267 -7.80 22.86 -3.87
N SER A 268 -9.13 22.80 -3.92
CA SER A 268 -10.04 23.07 -2.80
C SER A 268 -9.74 22.17 -1.58
N HIS A 269 -9.57 20.87 -1.81
CA HIS A 269 -9.22 19.88 -0.77
C HIS A 269 -7.87 20.20 -0.11
N ILE A 270 -6.87 20.57 -0.91
CA ILE A 270 -5.54 20.97 -0.40
C ILE A 270 -5.62 22.24 0.42
N GLN A 271 -6.36 23.25 -0.04
CA GLN A 271 -6.57 24.50 0.68
C GLN A 271 -7.31 24.28 2.00
N PHE A 272 -8.34 23.43 2.01
CA PHE A 272 -9.05 23.04 3.21
C PHE A 272 -8.11 22.35 4.20
N ALA A 273 -7.33 21.35 3.76
CA ALA A 273 -6.37 20.66 4.61
C ALA A 273 -5.33 21.62 5.19
N TRP A 274 -4.78 22.51 4.36
CA TRP A 274 -3.82 23.54 4.79
C TRP A 274 -4.42 24.50 5.82
N LYS A 275 -5.66 24.94 5.63
CA LYS A 275 -6.39 25.79 6.59
C LYS A 275 -6.59 25.09 7.93
N ASN A 276 -6.93 23.80 7.92
CA ASN A 276 -7.09 23.03 9.16
C ASN A 276 -5.76 22.89 9.91
N ILE A 277 -4.69 22.48 9.21
CA ILE A 277 -3.35 22.35 9.79
C ILE A 277 -2.88 23.67 10.39
N THR A 278 -3.01 24.78 9.65
CA THR A 278 -2.55 26.09 10.12
C THR A 278 -3.39 26.63 11.27
N THR A 279 -4.70 26.36 11.30
CA THR A 279 -5.59 26.74 12.42
C THR A 279 -5.17 26.03 13.70
N ILE A 280 -5.01 24.70 13.66
CA ILE A 280 -4.62 23.90 14.84
C ILE A 280 -3.21 24.29 15.30
N ALA A 281 -2.26 24.44 14.36
CA ALA A 281 -0.90 24.89 14.69
C ALA A 281 -0.89 26.28 15.34
N SER A 282 -1.72 27.22 14.87
CA SER A 282 -1.81 28.57 15.43
C SER A 282 -2.34 28.57 16.86
N VAL A 283 -3.31 27.71 17.17
CA VAL A 283 -3.83 27.54 18.54
C VAL A 283 -2.74 26.95 19.44
N LEU A 284 -2.09 25.87 19.00
CA LEU A 284 -1.02 25.20 19.75
C LEU A 284 0.13 26.16 20.10
N LEU A 285 0.59 26.95 19.13
CA LEU A 285 1.68 27.92 19.33
C LEU A 285 1.30 29.07 20.28
N LYS A 286 0.02 29.45 20.35
CA LYS A 286 -0.46 30.47 21.31
C LYS A 286 -0.48 29.91 22.73
N THR A 287 -0.98 28.69 22.92
CA THR A 287 -1.01 28.01 24.23
C THR A 287 0.40 27.80 24.78
N GLN A 288 1.37 27.45 23.92
CA GLN A 288 2.75 27.29 24.35
C GLN A 288 3.36 28.59 24.89
N LYS A 289 3.12 29.72 24.22
CA LYS A 289 3.63 31.03 24.67
C LYS A 289 3.08 31.42 26.04
N GLN A 290 1.80 31.14 26.30
CA GLN A 290 1.15 31.41 27.59
C GLN A 290 1.64 30.51 28.74
N SER A 291 2.25 29.36 28.44
CA SER A 291 2.80 28.45 29.46
C SER A 291 4.27 28.74 29.83
N THR A 292 4.93 29.62 29.08
CA THR A 292 6.32 30.04 29.28
C THR A 292 6.47 31.43 29.89
N ASP A 293 5.36 32.15 30.08
CA ASP A 293 5.25 33.42 30.82
C ASP A 293 4.75 33.14 32.25
#